data_AF-A0A660PWV6-F1
#
_entry.id   AF-A0A660PWV6-F1
#
_cell.length_a   1.000
_cell.length_b   1.000
_cell.length_c   1.000
_cell.angle_alpha   90.00
_cell.angle_beta   90.00
_cell.angle_gamma   90.00
#
_symmetry.space_group_name_H-M   'P 1'
#
loop_
_entity.id
_entity.type
_entity.pdbx_description
1 polymer ?
#
loop_
_entity_poly.entity_id
_entity_poly.type
_entity_poly.pdbx_seq_one_letter_code
_entity_poly.pdbx_strand_id
1 'polypeptide(L)'
;MRKNLLLVVALMVGWPSRSEAADLALITSPPTMLNLMVLVLAFAAVAICFRVFTAVKGGSLSRSWQLFMGGFAILGLSQMSSLFQTLEVVSLPVWVTPGLSLLWVVALLYGVIETKRVLS
;
A
#
# COMPACT_ATOMS: atom_id res chain seq x y z
N MET A 1 1.96 47.07 22.21
CA MET A 1 1.07 45.94 21.83
C MET A 1 1.79 44.82 21.07
N ARG A 2 2.69 45.09 20.11
CA ARG A 2 3.42 44.03 19.36
C ARG A 2 4.33 43.11 20.19
N LYS A 3 4.89 43.57 21.31
CA LYS A 3 5.81 42.79 22.17
C LYS A 3 5.12 41.63 22.91
N ASN A 4 3.86 41.79 23.32
CA ASN A 4 3.11 40.71 24.00
C ASN A 4 2.72 39.60 23.03
N LEU A 5 2.54 39.92 21.75
CA LEU A 5 2.18 38.97 20.70
C LEU A 5 3.36 38.05 20.35
N LEU A 6 4.57 38.59 20.33
CA LEU A 6 5.80 37.79 20.14
C LEU A 6 6.10 36.87 21.33
N LEU A 7 5.75 37.28 22.54
CA LEU A 7 5.95 36.47 23.75
C LEU A 7 4.96 35.29 23.82
N VAL A 8 3.71 35.49 23.36
CA VAL A 8 2.72 34.41 23.22
C VAL A 8 3.13 33.41 22.12
N VAL A 9 3.64 33.89 20.99
CA VAL A 9 4.15 33.03 19.92
C VAL A 9 5.39 32.24 20.38
N ALA A 10 6.29 32.87 21.14
CA ALA A 10 7.45 32.18 21.71
C ALA A 10 7.07 31.12 22.76
N LEU A 11 6.03 31.37 23.56
CA LEU A 11 5.49 30.40 24.52
C LEU A 11 4.79 29.21 23.86
N MET A 12 4.22 29.39 22.66
CA MET A 12 3.58 28.29 21.90
C MET A 12 4.57 27.44 21.10
N VAL A 13 5.77 27.94 20.82
CA VAL A 13 6.85 27.18 20.15
C VAL A 13 7.71 26.37 21.16
N GLY A 14 7.54 26.63 22.46
CA GLY A 14 8.37 26.06 23.53
C GLY A 14 7.91 24.72 24.11
N TRP A 15 6.82 24.10 23.63
CA TRP A 15 6.38 22.81 24.17
C TRP A 15 7.03 21.64 23.44
N PRO A 16 7.75 20.75 24.14
CA PRO A 16 8.20 19.50 23.54
C PRO A 16 7.00 18.57 23.40
N SER A 17 6.39 18.51 22.21
CA SER A 17 5.36 17.54 21.80
C SER A 17 5.88 16.09 21.70
N ARG A 18 6.89 15.71 22.50
CA ARG A 18 7.58 14.42 22.37
C ARG A 18 6.73 13.22 22.80
N SER A 19 5.63 13.41 23.55
CA SER A 19 4.72 12.31 23.92
C SER A 19 3.56 12.12 22.93
N GLU A 20 3.07 13.16 22.27
CA GLU A 20 1.98 13.03 21.29
C GLU A 20 2.43 12.37 19.99
N ALA A 21 3.70 12.53 19.59
CA ALA A 21 4.23 11.86 18.41
C ALA A 21 4.25 10.32 18.54
N ALA A 22 4.40 9.79 19.76
CA ALA A 22 4.40 8.36 20.02
C ALA A 22 2.98 7.76 19.97
N ASP A 23 1.98 8.46 20.50
CA ASP A 23 0.58 8.04 20.42
C ASP A 23 -0.01 8.22 19.02
N LEU A 24 0.35 9.31 18.33
CA LEU A 24 -0.04 9.52 16.94
C LEU A 24 0.61 8.51 16.00
N ALA A 25 1.86 8.07 16.27
CA ALA A 25 2.47 6.97 15.53
C ALA A 25 1.70 5.65 15.72
N LEU A 26 1.24 5.37 16.95
CA LEU A 26 0.43 4.18 17.25
C LEU A 26 -0.93 4.18 16.51
N ILE A 27 -1.54 5.36 16.33
CA ILE A 27 -2.84 5.53 15.66
C ILE A 27 -2.70 5.57 14.13
N THR A 28 -1.58 6.09 13.60
CA THR A 28 -1.41 6.32 12.16
C THR A 28 -0.77 5.16 11.41
N SER A 29 0.01 4.30 12.08
CA SER A 29 0.53 3.10 11.44
C SER A 29 -0.54 1.99 11.45
N PRO A 30 -0.96 1.44 10.30
CA PRO A 30 -1.84 0.28 10.29
C PRO A 30 -1.20 -0.86 11.09
N PRO A 31 -1.96 -1.57 11.93
CA PRO A 31 -1.41 -2.59 12.81
C PRO A 31 -0.67 -3.64 11.97
N THR A 32 0.53 -4.03 12.39
CA THR A 32 1.38 -5.00 11.67
C THR A 32 0.64 -6.30 11.35
N MET A 33 -0.27 -6.72 12.22
CA MET A 33 -1.18 -7.85 11.99
C MET A 33 -2.05 -7.67 10.75
N LEU A 34 -2.58 -6.48 10.48
CA LEU A 34 -3.35 -6.19 9.27
C LEU A 34 -2.46 -6.33 8.02
N ASN A 35 -1.24 -5.79 8.04
CA ASN A 35 -0.31 -5.91 6.91
C ASN A 35 0.02 -7.39 6.61
N LEU A 36 0.20 -8.21 7.65
CA LEU A 36 0.40 -9.66 7.50
C LEU A 36 -0.82 -10.37 6.90
N MET A 37 -2.03 -10.04 7.37
CA MET A 37 -3.26 -10.60 6.81
C MET A 37 -3.42 -10.23 5.32
N VAL A 38 -3.19 -8.96 4.98
CA VAL A 38 -3.25 -8.49 3.58
C VAL A 38 -2.19 -9.19 2.73
N LEU A 39 -0.98 -9.40 3.26
CA LEU A 39 0.08 -10.12 2.55
C LEU A 39 -0.32 -11.57 2.24
N VAL A 40 -0.87 -12.30 3.22
CA VAL A 40 -1.35 -13.68 3.02
C VAL A 40 -2.47 -13.71 1.98
N LEU A 41 -3.43 -12.78 2.06
CA LEU A 41 -4.51 -12.66 1.08
C LEU A 41 -3.99 -12.32 -0.32
N ALA A 42 -2.96 -11.47 -0.43
CA ALA A 42 -2.33 -11.15 -1.71
C ALA A 42 -1.71 -12.40 -2.37
N PHE A 43 -0.97 -13.21 -1.61
CA PHE A 43 -0.44 -14.48 -2.13
C PHE A 43 -1.53 -15.47 -2.52
N ALA A 44 -2.59 -15.59 -1.71
CA ALA A 44 -3.75 -16.42 -2.05
C ALA A 44 -4.42 -15.94 -3.35
N ALA A 45 -4.60 -14.63 -3.51
CA ALA A 45 -5.17 -14.03 -4.72
C ALA A 45 -4.30 -14.27 -5.96
N VAL A 46 -2.96 -14.14 -5.83
CA VAL A 46 -2.01 -14.50 -6.90
C VAL A 46 -2.16 -15.98 -7.28
N ALA A 47 -2.21 -16.89 -6.30
CA ALA A 47 -2.37 -18.32 -6.56
C ALA A 47 -3.69 -18.65 -7.27
N ILE A 48 -4.79 -17.99 -6.86
CA ILE A 48 -6.09 -18.12 -7.53
C ILE A 48 -6.02 -17.57 -8.95
N CYS A 49 -5.47 -16.37 -9.15
CA CYS A 49 -5.29 -15.77 -10.48
C CYS A 49 -4.44 -16.67 -11.37
N PHE A 50 -3.41 -17.32 -10.83
CA PHE A 50 -2.58 -18.26 -11.57
C PHE A 50 -3.37 -19.48 -12.02
N ARG A 51 -4.18 -20.08 -11.15
CA ARG A 51 -5.06 -21.19 -11.52
C ARG A 51 -6.03 -20.80 -12.63
N VAL A 52 -6.68 -19.64 -12.50
CA VAL A 52 -7.62 -19.18 -13.55
C VAL A 52 -6.87 -18.88 -14.85
N PHE A 53 -5.72 -18.20 -14.78
CA PHE A 53 -4.87 -17.95 -15.93
C PHE A 53 -4.50 -19.23 -16.67
N THR A 54 -4.12 -20.30 -15.95
CA THR A 54 -3.82 -21.60 -16.59
C THR A 54 -5.04 -22.23 -17.27
N ALA A 55 -6.25 -22.01 -16.74
CA ALA A 55 -7.48 -22.49 -17.33
C ALA A 55 -7.90 -21.69 -18.59
N VAL A 56 -7.62 -20.38 -18.62
CA VAL A 56 -7.94 -19.52 -19.78
C VAL A 56 -6.73 -19.27 -20.70
N LYS A 57 -5.64 -20.01 -20.52
CA LYS A 57 -4.37 -19.79 -21.22
C LYS A 57 -4.57 -19.96 -22.73
N GLY A 58 -4.17 -18.95 -23.51
CA GLY A 58 -4.35 -18.92 -24.95
C GLY A 58 -5.68 -18.30 -25.41
N GLY A 59 -6.61 -18.00 -24.50
CA GLY A 59 -7.83 -17.25 -24.79
C GLY A 59 -7.62 -15.74 -24.74
N SER A 60 -8.60 -14.99 -25.24
CA SER A 60 -8.65 -13.52 -25.18
C SER A 60 -8.63 -12.97 -23.74
N LEU A 61 -9.13 -13.73 -22.77
CA LEU A 61 -9.11 -13.40 -21.34
C LEU A 61 -7.73 -13.59 -20.68
N SER A 62 -6.79 -14.29 -21.30
CA SER A 62 -5.49 -14.60 -20.66
C SER A 62 -4.72 -13.34 -20.25
N ARG A 63 -4.83 -12.26 -21.03
CA ARG A 63 -4.16 -10.98 -20.76
C ARG A 63 -4.72 -10.26 -19.54
N SER A 64 -6.05 -10.27 -19.32
CA SER A 64 -6.64 -9.61 -18.15
C SER A 64 -6.26 -10.32 -16.85
N TRP A 65 -6.18 -11.65 -16.86
CA TRP A 65 -5.73 -12.43 -15.71
C TRP A 65 -4.25 -12.23 -15.38
N GLN A 66 -3.39 -11.98 -16.38
CA GLN A 66 -2.00 -11.56 -16.14
C GLN A 66 -1.93 -10.21 -15.42
N LEU A 67 -2.80 -9.26 -15.78
CA LEU A 67 -2.86 -7.95 -15.13
C LEU A 67 -3.34 -8.06 -13.69
N PHE A 68 -4.35 -8.88 -13.41
CA PHE A 68 -4.78 -9.16 -12.05
C PHE A 68 -3.69 -9.82 -11.21
N MET A 69 -3.01 -10.82 -11.76
CA MET A 69 -1.89 -11.48 -11.09
C MET A 69 -0.75 -10.50 -10.78
N GLY A 70 -0.40 -9.63 -11.74
CA GLY A 70 0.58 -8.57 -11.54
C GLY A 70 0.15 -7.56 -10.48
N GLY A 71 -1.12 -7.15 -10.47
CA GLY A 71 -1.69 -6.26 -9.44
C GLY A 71 -1.57 -6.87 -8.05
N PHE A 72 -2.03 -8.10 -7.84
CA PHE A 72 -1.92 -8.76 -6.53
C PHE A 72 -0.46 -9.02 -6.13
N ALA A 73 0.45 -9.27 -7.07
CA ALA A 73 1.88 -9.38 -6.79
C ALA A 73 2.46 -8.04 -6.31
N ILE A 74 2.10 -6.91 -6.95
CA ILE A 74 2.50 -5.56 -6.52
C ILE A 74 1.94 -5.25 -5.13
N LEU A 75 0.70 -5.62 -4.84
CA LEU A 75 0.12 -5.50 -3.50
C LEU A 75 0.94 -6.28 -2.46
N GLY A 76 1.30 -7.53 -2.77
CA GLY A 76 2.15 -8.34 -1.91
C GLY A 76 3.52 -7.70 -1.66
N LEU A 77 4.17 -7.19 -2.70
CA LEU A 77 5.43 -6.44 -2.59
C LEU A 77 5.28 -5.18 -1.73
N SER A 78 4.17 -4.46 -1.87
CA SER A 78 3.87 -3.29 -1.03
C SER A 78 3.79 -3.69 0.45
N GLN A 79 3.07 -4.76 0.79
CA GLN A 79 2.98 -5.22 2.18
C GLN A 79 4.30 -5.76 2.72
N MET A 80 5.07 -6.49 1.91
CA MET A 80 6.43 -6.92 2.29
C MET A 80 7.34 -5.73 2.58
N SER A 81 7.29 -4.69 1.74
CA SER A 81 8.09 -3.48 1.94
C SER A 81 7.73 -2.74 3.23
N SER A 82 6.43 -2.66 3.57
CA SER A 82 5.96 -2.10 4.84
C SER A 82 6.49 -2.90 6.03
N LEU A 83 6.41 -4.25 5.97
CA LEU A 83 6.90 -5.11 7.04
C LEU A 83 8.43 -5.01 7.21
N PHE A 84 9.19 -4.96 6.13
CA PHE A 84 10.65 -4.78 6.22
C PHE A 84 11.06 -3.42 6.79
N GLN A 85 10.28 -2.36 6.52
CA GLN A 85 10.48 -1.07 7.17
C GLN A 85 10.16 -1.13 8.67
N THR A 86 9.06 -1.80 9.05
CA THR A 86 8.70 -1.97 10.47
C THR A 86 9.72 -2.81 11.25
N LEU A 87 10.35 -3.79 10.61
CA LEU A 87 11.40 -4.61 11.20
C LEU A 87 12.80 -3.97 11.09
N GLU A 88 12.90 -2.73 10.58
CA GLU A 88 14.15 -2.00 10.36
C GLU A 88 15.19 -2.76 9.50
N VAL A 89 14.76 -3.74 8.71
CA VAL A 89 15.64 -4.56 7.85
C VAL A 89 16.08 -3.77 6.62
N VAL A 90 15.19 -2.92 6.08
CA VAL A 90 15.44 -2.11 4.87
C VAL A 90 14.85 -0.72 5.07
N SER A 91 15.65 0.31 4.80
CA SER A 91 15.18 1.70 4.72
C SER A 91 14.82 2.03 3.27
N LEU A 92 13.53 2.20 3.00
CA LEU A 92 13.02 2.63 1.70
C LEU A 92 12.56 4.10 1.79
N PRO A 93 12.67 4.87 0.70
CA PRO A 93 12.09 6.20 0.64
C PRO A 93 10.58 6.19 0.91
N VAL A 94 10.08 7.21 1.61
CA VAL A 94 8.67 7.33 2.07
C VAL A 94 7.64 7.23 0.91
N TRP A 95 8.05 7.52 -0.32
CA TRP A 95 7.19 7.49 -1.51
C TRP A 95 7.06 6.08 -2.14
N VAL A 96 7.89 5.10 -1.77
CA VAL A 96 7.91 3.77 -2.42
C VAL A 96 6.65 2.97 -2.08
N THR A 97 6.33 2.82 -0.81
CA THR A 97 5.13 2.07 -0.35
C THR A 97 3.82 2.64 -0.90
N PRO A 98 3.53 3.96 -0.82
CA PRO A 98 2.34 4.52 -1.45
C PRO A 98 2.39 4.45 -2.98
N GLY A 99 3.57 4.53 -3.60
CA GLY A 99 3.74 4.34 -5.04
C GLY A 99 3.34 2.93 -5.49
N LEU A 100 3.81 1.89 -4.80
CA LEU A 100 3.38 0.51 -5.04
C LEU A 100 1.88 0.34 -4.80
N SER A 101 1.36 1.02 -3.78
CA SER A 101 -0.07 1.03 -3.45
C SER A 101 -0.93 1.64 -4.57
N LEU A 102 -0.45 2.67 -5.26
CA LEU A 102 -1.11 3.22 -6.44
C LEU A 102 -1.02 2.28 -7.64
N LEU A 103 0.15 1.66 -7.85
CA LEU A 103 0.41 0.80 -9.00
C LEU A 103 -0.49 -0.45 -9.01
N TRP A 104 -0.73 -1.12 -7.87
CA TRP A 104 -1.62 -2.29 -7.88
C TRP A 104 -3.08 -1.92 -8.18
N VAL A 105 -3.55 -0.75 -7.71
CA VAL A 105 -4.91 -0.26 -8.02
C VAL A 105 -5.05 -0.01 -9.53
N VAL A 106 -4.07 0.67 -10.13
CA VAL A 106 -4.04 0.89 -11.58
C VAL A 106 -4.03 -0.43 -12.35
N ALA A 107 -3.21 -1.41 -11.91
CA ALA A 107 -3.15 -2.72 -12.53
C ALA A 107 -4.48 -3.48 -12.46
N LEU A 108 -5.17 -3.43 -11.31
CA LEU A 108 -6.50 -4.04 -11.16
C LEU A 108 -7.54 -3.36 -12.05
N LEU A 109 -7.61 -2.03 -12.05
CA LEU A 109 -8.55 -1.28 -12.89
C LEU A 109 -8.33 -1.59 -14.37
N TYR A 110 -7.07 -1.64 -14.80
CA TYR A 110 -6.73 -2.00 -16.17
C TYR A 110 -7.12 -3.45 -16.50
N GLY A 111 -6.94 -4.39 -15.56
CA GLY A 111 -7.43 -5.76 -15.67
C GLY A 111 -8.95 -5.85 -15.84
N VAL A 112 -9.72 -5.02 -15.11
CA VAL A 112 -11.19 -4.94 -15.25
C VAL A 112 -11.59 -4.38 -16.61
N ILE A 113 -10.93 -3.30 -17.07
CA ILE A 113 -11.21 -2.70 -18.37
C ILE A 113 -10.94 -3.70 -19.49
N GLU A 114 -9.82 -4.41 -19.45
CA GLU A 114 -9.48 -5.43 -20.44
C GLU A 114 -10.49 -6.58 -20.41
N THR A 115 -10.91 -7.02 -19.23
CA THR A 115 -11.95 -8.05 -19.10
C THR A 115 -13.27 -7.59 -19.73
N LYS A 116 -13.70 -6.34 -19.48
CA LYS A 116 -14.89 -5.77 -20.10
C LYS A 116 -14.75 -5.68 -21.63
N ARG A 117 -13.58 -5.28 -22.13
CA ARG A 117 -13.30 -5.19 -23.57
C ARG A 117 -13.40 -6.55 -24.26
N VAL A 118 -12.99 -7.62 -23.59
CA VAL A 118 -13.02 -8.99 -24.13
C VAL A 118 -14.43 -9.60 -24.09
N LEU A 119 -15.26 -9.21 -23.13
CA LEU A 119 -16.61 -9.73 -22.94
C LEU A 119 -17.71 -8.96 -23.69
N SER A 120 -17.40 -7.78 -24.23
CA SER A 120 -18.30 -6.95 -25.03
C SER A 120 -18.09 -7.17 -26.52
#